data_AF-M0K2I2-F1
#
_entry.id   AF-M0K2I2-F1
#
_cell.length_a   1.000
_cell.length_b   1.000
_cell.length_c   1.000
_cell.angle_alpha   90.00
_cell.angle_beta   90.00
_cell.angle_gamma   90.00
#
_symmetry.space_group_name_H-M   'P 1'
#
loop_
_entity.id
_entity.type
_entity.pdbx_description
1 polymer ?
#
loop_
_entity_poly.entity_id
_entity_poly.type
_entity_poly.pdbx_seq_one_letter_code
_entity_poly.pdbx_strand_id
1 'polypeptide(L)'
;MPESLHTRIWRETAVRQRLSSAVAVGATLLVLDGSIRYAAAVAAMAFCVWLAADAAQVAVGDYADHVVFGLLVFGFVAYTVAAAGPTWVVATGALLGCWFVIDGVQHLRHGITRDEVGISYAHDGGPVTGLLKALLVRLAEPFLL
;
A
#
# COMPACT_ATOMS: atom_id res chain seq x y z
N MET A 1 28.64 12.05 -12.39
CA MET A 1 27.30 12.64 -12.63
C MET A 1 26.81 13.24 -11.33
N PRO A 2 26.23 14.44 -11.30
CA PRO A 2 25.82 15.07 -10.05
C PRO A 2 24.60 14.36 -9.46
N GLU A 3 24.66 14.07 -8.15
CA GLU A 3 23.63 13.38 -7.34
C GLU A 3 22.22 14.02 -7.45
N SER A 4 22.19 15.33 -7.71
CA SER A 4 20.96 16.11 -7.89
C SER A 4 20.20 15.77 -9.18
N LEU A 5 20.87 15.29 -10.22
CA LEU A 5 20.21 14.85 -11.46
C LEU A 5 19.59 13.46 -11.31
N HIS A 6 20.27 12.53 -10.62
CA HIS A 6 19.75 11.19 -10.38
C HIS A 6 18.48 11.20 -9.53
N THR A 7 18.48 11.97 -8.44
CA THR A 7 17.33 12.11 -7.54
C THR A 7 16.12 12.76 -8.24
N ARG A 8 16.36 13.74 -9.10
CA ARG A 8 15.29 14.39 -9.88
C ARG A 8 14.67 13.44 -10.91
N ILE A 9 15.49 12.74 -11.70
CA ILE A 9 15.00 11.79 -12.72
C ILE A 9 14.23 10.65 -12.07
N TRP A 10 14.71 10.14 -10.93
CA TRP A 10 14.03 9.10 -10.17
C TRP A 10 12.66 9.56 -9.65
N ARG A 11 12.55 10.78 -9.12
CA ARG A 11 11.26 11.36 -8.71
C ARG A 11 10.30 11.56 -9.89
N GLU A 12 10.78 12.12 -11.00
CA GLU A 12 9.94 12.35 -12.18
C GLU A 12 9.42 11.04 -12.78
N THR A 13 10.24 9.98 -12.78
CA THR A 13 9.84 8.64 -13.24
C THR A 13 8.85 7.99 -12.28
N ALA A 14 9.07 8.07 -10.97
CA ALA A 14 8.13 7.57 -9.97
C ALA A 14 6.75 8.25 -10.07
N VAL A 15 6.71 9.58 -10.15
CA VAL A 15 5.45 10.34 -10.30
C VAL A 15 4.72 9.94 -11.59
N ARG A 16 5.44 9.83 -12.71
CA ARG A 16 4.87 9.41 -13.99
C ARG A 16 4.32 7.98 -13.92
N GLN A 17 5.02 7.08 -13.24
CA GLN A 17 4.56 5.71 -13.01
C GLN A 17 3.28 5.70 -12.17
N ARG A 18 3.24 6.41 -11.05
CA ARG A 18 2.02 6.54 -10.22
C ARG A 18 0.85 7.12 -11.02
N LEU A 19 1.11 8.13 -11.85
CA LEU A 19 0.08 8.70 -12.72
C LEU A 19 -0.46 7.67 -13.71
N SER A 20 0.42 6.90 -14.36
CA SER A 20 0.01 5.86 -15.30
C SER A 20 -0.83 4.76 -14.64
N SER A 21 -0.43 4.33 -13.43
CA SER A 21 -1.22 3.37 -12.64
C SER A 21 -2.57 3.95 -12.22
N ALA A 22 -2.64 5.24 -11.91
CA ALA A 22 -3.89 5.88 -11.49
C ALA A 22 -4.86 5.99 -12.67
N VAL A 23 -4.34 6.31 -13.85
CA VAL A 23 -5.09 6.27 -15.11
C VAL A 23 -5.59 4.86 -15.38
N ALA A 24 -4.79 3.82 -15.16
CA ALA A 24 -5.22 2.44 -15.33
C ALA A 24 -6.35 2.05 -14.36
N VAL A 25 -6.27 2.48 -13.09
CA VAL A 25 -7.36 2.30 -12.10
C VAL A 25 -8.63 3.00 -12.57
N GLY A 26 -8.53 4.27 -12.99
CA GLY A 26 -9.66 5.03 -13.52
C GLY A 26 -10.29 4.38 -14.75
N ALA A 27 -9.48 3.96 -15.72
CA ALA A 27 -9.96 3.28 -16.92
C ALA A 27 -10.68 1.96 -16.58
N THR A 28 -10.14 1.19 -15.63
CA THR A 28 -10.75 -0.06 -15.18
C THR A 28 -12.11 0.20 -14.54
N LEU A 29 -12.21 1.20 -13.65
CA LEU A 29 -13.47 1.57 -13.03
C LEU A 29 -14.47 2.16 -14.02
N LEU A 30 -14.00 2.91 -15.02
CA LEU A 30 -14.85 3.42 -16.08
C LEU A 30 -15.47 2.27 -16.89
N VAL A 31 -14.72 1.21 -17.16
CA VAL A 31 -15.24 0.01 -17.86
C VAL A 31 -16.26 -0.73 -16.99
N LEU A 32 -16.06 -0.80 -15.68
CA LEU A 32 -16.93 -1.55 -14.76
C LEU A 32 -18.22 -0.81 -14.40
N ASP A 33 -18.14 0.49 -14.14
CA ASP A 33 -19.24 1.30 -13.60
C ASP A 33 -19.83 2.28 -14.64
N GLY A 34 -19.11 2.57 -15.73
CA GLY A 34 -19.55 3.51 -16.78
C GLY A 34 -19.52 4.99 -16.38
N SER A 35 -19.32 5.31 -15.10
CA SER A 35 -19.33 6.68 -14.58
C SER A 35 -17.96 7.35 -14.67
N ILE A 36 -17.82 8.31 -15.60
CA ILE A 36 -16.60 9.12 -15.76
C ILE A 36 -16.26 9.90 -14.48
N ARG A 37 -17.27 10.48 -13.80
CA ARG A 37 -17.04 11.26 -12.59
C ARG A 37 -16.48 10.41 -11.46
N TYR A 38 -17.05 9.22 -11.27
CA TYR A 38 -16.61 8.28 -10.25
C TYR A 38 -15.20 7.76 -10.56
N ALA A 39 -14.96 7.31 -11.80
CA ALA A 39 -13.65 6.85 -12.25
C ALA A 39 -12.56 7.91 -12.07
N ALA A 40 -12.84 9.16 -12.48
CA ALA A 40 -11.88 10.26 -12.34
C ALA A 40 -11.60 10.60 -10.87
N ALA A 41 -12.64 10.63 -10.02
CA ALA A 41 -12.48 10.91 -8.60
C ALA A 41 -11.64 9.84 -7.89
N VAL A 42 -11.91 8.55 -8.17
CA VAL A 42 -11.16 7.44 -7.58
C VAL A 42 -9.72 7.40 -8.09
N ALA A 43 -9.49 7.65 -9.38
CA ALA A 43 -8.14 7.74 -9.94
C ALA A 43 -7.33 8.86 -9.29
N ALA A 44 -7.92 10.06 -9.15
CA ALA A 44 -7.26 11.18 -8.48
C ALA A 44 -6.95 10.88 -7.02
N MET A 45 -7.89 10.26 -6.30
CA MET A 45 -7.70 9.86 -4.91
C MET A 45 -6.57 8.83 -4.77
N ALA A 46 -6.57 7.78 -5.61
CA ALA A 46 -5.52 6.77 -5.62
C ALA A 46 -4.14 7.38 -5.88
N PHE A 47 -4.05 8.29 -6.84
CA PHE A 47 -2.82 9.01 -7.13
C PHE A 47 -2.31 9.81 -5.92
N CYS A 48 -3.19 10.59 -5.27
CA CYS A 48 -2.84 11.36 -4.06
C CYS A 48 -2.38 10.46 -2.91
N VAL A 49 -3.06 9.33 -2.69
CA VAL A 49 -2.68 8.35 -1.65
C VAL A 49 -1.29 7.77 -1.93
N TRP A 50 -0.99 7.39 -3.17
CA TRP A 50 0.33 6.87 -3.52
C TRP A 50 1.43 7.91 -3.38
N LEU A 51 1.17 9.17 -3.76
CA LEU A 51 2.13 10.25 -3.52
C LEU A 51 2.39 10.47 -2.03
N ALA A 52 1.34 10.42 -1.20
CA ALA A 52 1.48 10.54 0.25
C ALA A 52 2.28 9.37 0.84
N ALA A 53 2.04 8.15 0.36
CA ALA A 53 2.80 6.97 0.73
C ALA A 53 4.28 7.06 0.32
N ASP A 54 4.56 7.47 -0.93
CA ASP A 54 5.93 7.66 -1.43
C ASP A 54 6.65 8.76 -0.63
N ALA A 55 5.95 9.86 -0.30
CA ALA A 55 6.49 10.92 0.54
C ALA A 55 6.78 10.45 1.97
N ALA A 56 5.89 9.65 2.55
CA ALA A 56 6.10 9.06 3.88
C ALA A 56 7.32 8.13 3.89
N GLN A 57 7.48 7.29 2.87
CA GLN A 57 8.66 6.42 2.75
C GLN A 57 9.96 7.22 2.70
N VAL A 58 10.00 8.30 1.90
CA VAL A 58 11.17 9.17 1.79
C VAL A 58 11.46 9.93 3.09
N ALA A 59 10.42 10.35 3.83
CA ALA A 59 10.58 11.19 5.01
C ALA A 59 10.84 10.41 6.30
N VAL A 60 10.25 9.23 6.45
CA VAL A 60 10.21 8.48 7.73
C VAL A 60 10.99 7.18 7.63
N GLY A 61 11.03 6.54 6.47
CA GLY A 61 11.74 5.29 6.25
C GLY A 61 10.94 4.31 5.40
N ASP A 62 11.64 3.31 4.87
CA ASP A 62 11.00 2.21 4.15
C ASP A 62 9.99 1.52 5.09
N TYR A 63 8.78 1.23 4.59
CA TYR A 63 7.55 0.84 5.33
C TYR A 63 6.66 1.93 5.94
N ALA A 64 7.01 3.22 5.88
CA ALA A 64 6.10 4.26 6.39
C ALA A 64 4.75 4.32 5.64
N ASP A 65 4.70 3.83 4.41
CA ASP A 65 3.46 3.66 3.67
C ASP A 65 2.49 2.66 4.31
N HIS A 66 2.97 1.62 4.99
CA HIS A 66 2.12 0.67 5.70
C HIS A 66 1.35 1.38 6.81
N VAL A 67 2.00 2.30 7.53
CA VAL A 67 1.31 3.15 8.53
C VAL A 67 0.26 4.03 7.85
N VAL A 68 0.59 4.66 6.71
CA VAL A 68 -0.36 5.49 5.94
C VAL A 68 -1.59 4.66 5.52
N PHE A 69 -1.37 3.46 4.97
CA PHE A 69 -2.46 2.57 4.57
C PHE A 69 -3.29 2.12 5.76
N GLY A 70 -2.66 1.76 6.88
CA GLY A 70 -3.36 1.38 8.11
C GLY A 70 -4.27 2.50 8.64
N LEU A 71 -3.78 3.74 8.62
CA LEU A 71 -4.57 4.92 9.01
C LEU A 71 -5.74 5.18 8.03
N LEU A 72 -5.54 5.02 6.73
CA LEU A 72 -6.62 5.13 5.75
C LEU A 72 -7.70 4.06 5.96
N VAL A 73 -7.29 2.82 6.26
CA VAL A 73 -8.22 1.73 6.61
C VAL A 73 -9.00 2.10 7.88
N PHE A 74 -8.34 2.62 8.92
CA PHE A 74 -9.07 3.08 10.12
C PHE A 74 -10.01 4.24 9.83
N GLY A 75 -9.65 5.18 8.96
CA GLY A 75 -10.54 6.24 8.51
C GLY A 75 -11.80 5.69 7.83
N PHE A 76 -11.63 4.69 6.95
CA PHE A 76 -12.75 3.99 6.32
C PHE A 76 -13.61 3.22 7.33
N VAL A 77 -12.99 2.54 8.31
CA VAL A 77 -13.70 1.85 9.40
C VAL A 77 -14.51 2.85 10.22
N ALA A 78 -13.92 3.97 10.62
CA ALA A 78 -14.60 5.02 11.39
C ALA A 78 -15.80 5.59 10.62
N TYR A 79 -15.64 5.85 9.32
CA TYR A 79 -16.73 6.24 8.44
C TYR A 79 -17.84 5.17 8.40
N THR A 80 -17.47 3.90 8.25
CA THR A 80 -18.43 2.79 8.19
C THR A 80 -19.22 2.66 9.49
N VAL A 81 -18.56 2.80 10.64
CA VAL A 81 -19.23 2.83 11.95
C VAL A 81 -20.21 4.01 12.03
N ALA A 82 -19.77 5.21 11.64
CA ALA A 82 -20.61 6.41 11.66
C ALA A 82 -21.83 6.29 10.72
N ALA A 83 -21.67 5.58 9.60
CA ALA A 83 -22.74 5.29 8.64
C ALA A 83 -23.64 4.11 9.06
N ALA A 84 -23.50 3.56 10.27
CA ALA A 84 -24.19 2.36 10.74
C ALA A 84 -24.04 1.16 9.78
N GLY A 85 -22.87 1.06 9.16
CA GLY A 85 -22.54 0.02 8.20
C GLY A 85 -22.37 -1.37 8.85
N PRO A 86 -22.13 -2.40 8.02
CA PRO A 86 -22.08 -3.78 8.50
C PRO A 86 -20.93 -4.03 9.48
N THR A 87 -21.22 -4.68 10.60
CA THR A 87 -20.24 -4.98 11.65
C THR A 87 -19.09 -5.87 11.16
N TRP A 88 -19.34 -6.74 10.19
CA TRP A 88 -18.27 -7.58 9.61
C TRP A 88 -17.24 -6.74 8.85
N VAL A 89 -17.65 -5.66 8.15
CA VAL A 89 -16.72 -4.73 7.48
C VAL A 89 -15.88 -4.00 8.51
N VAL A 90 -16.50 -3.56 9.61
CA VAL A 90 -15.82 -2.89 10.72
C VAL A 90 -14.79 -3.81 11.36
N ALA A 91 -15.16 -5.05 11.68
CA ALA A 91 -14.27 -6.02 12.32
C ALA A 91 -13.08 -6.39 11.42
N THR A 92 -13.33 -6.75 10.16
CA THR A 92 -12.26 -7.10 9.22
C THR A 92 -11.38 -5.89 8.92
N GLY A 93 -11.98 -4.71 8.73
CA GLY A 93 -11.24 -3.48 8.50
C GLY A 93 -10.37 -3.08 9.70
N ALA A 94 -10.87 -3.22 10.93
CA ALA A 94 -10.08 -2.95 12.12
C ALA A 94 -8.87 -3.88 12.24
N LEU A 95 -9.04 -5.18 11.96
CA LEU A 95 -7.94 -6.15 11.95
C LEU A 95 -6.90 -5.79 10.89
N LEU A 96 -7.33 -5.47 9.66
CA LEU A 96 -6.43 -5.04 8.58
C LEU A 96 -5.73 -3.71 8.90
N GLY A 97 -6.42 -2.75 9.50
CA GLY A 97 -5.84 -1.49 9.92
C GLY A 97 -4.76 -1.68 10.98
N CYS A 98 -5.06 -2.47 12.03
CA CYS A 98 -4.09 -2.85 13.06
C CYS A 98 -2.87 -3.54 12.44
N TRP A 99 -3.11 -4.47 11.52
CA TRP A 99 -2.07 -5.19 10.82
C TRP A 99 -1.05 -4.25 10.17
N PHE A 100 -1.53 -3.36 9.31
CA PHE A 100 -0.70 -2.43 8.55
C PHE A 100 0.07 -1.47 9.46
N VAL A 101 -0.56 -0.98 10.53
CA VAL A 101 0.11 -0.11 11.50
C VAL A 101 1.19 -0.86 12.25
N ILE A 102 0.91 -2.06 12.76
CA ILE A 102 1.90 -2.88 13.48
C ILE A 102 3.07 -3.20 12.54
N ASP A 103 2.79 -3.64 11.32
CA ASP A 103 3.81 -3.98 10.34
C ASP A 103 4.72 -2.79 10.01
N GLY A 104 4.13 -1.64 9.67
CA GLY A 104 4.89 -0.43 9.40
C GLY A 104 5.71 0.03 10.61
N VAL A 105 5.12 0.03 11.80
CA VAL A 105 5.82 0.45 13.03
C VAL A 105 6.96 -0.50 13.39
N GLN A 106 6.80 -1.82 13.26
CA GLN A 106 7.86 -2.76 13.58
C GLN A 106 9.04 -2.64 12.63
N HIS A 107 8.79 -2.49 11.33
CA HIS A 107 9.85 -2.29 10.35
C HIS A 107 10.59 -0.95 10.57
N LEU A 108 9.85 0.13 10.82
CA LEU A 108 10.45 1.44 11.15
C LEU A 108 11.24 1.40 12.46
N ARG A 109 10.75 0.67 13.48
CA ARG A 109 11.42 0.54 14.79
C ARG A 109 12.72 -0.24 14.70
N HIS A 110 12.75 -1.30 13.89
CA HIS A 110 13.94 -2.11 13.72
C HIS A 110 14.85 -1.61 12.58
N GLY A 111 14.43 -0.57 11.85
CA GLY A 111 15.20 0.02 10.75
C GLY A 111 15.36 -0.92 9.56
N ILE A 112 14.49 -1.92 9.45
CA ILE A 112 14.61 -2.99 8.47
C ILE A 112 13.93 -2.57 7.17
N THR A 113 14.69 -2.62 6.09
CA THR A 113 14.24 -2.23 4.74
C THR A 113 13.70 -3.44 3.97
N ARG A 114 12.91 -3.19 2.92
CA ARG A 114 12.30 -4.25 2.08
C ARG A 114 13.34 -5.18 1.45
N ASP A 115 14.53 -4.67 1.20
CA ASP A 115 15.65 -5.43 0.64
C ASP A 115 16.25 -6.41 1.66
N GLU A 116 16.03 -6.18 2.97
CA GLU A 116 16.52 -7.01 4.06
C GLU A 116 15.50 -8.08 4.51
N VAL A 117 14.19 -7.80 4.38
CA VAL A 117 13.10 -8.77 4.70
C VAL A 117 12.74 -9.64 3.52
N GLY A 118 13.12 -9.23 2.30
CA GLY A 118 12.92 -10.01 1.08
C GLY A 118 13.69 -11.32 1.14
N ILE A 119 13.12 -12.34 1.79
CA ILE A 119 13.57 -13.72 1.61
C ILE A 119 13.59 -13.95 0.11
N SER A 120 14.76 -14.22 -0.45
CA SER A 120 14.89 -14.56 -1.87
C SER A 120 14.13 -15.87 -2.07
N TYR A 121 12.88 -15.77 -2.53
CA TYR A 121 12.00 -16.93 -2.64
C TYR A 121 12.46 -17.79 -3.81
N ALA A 122 13.14 -18.91 -3.52
CA ALA A 122 13.15 -20.04 -4.43
C ALA A 122 11.69 -20.48 -4.62
N HIS A 123 11.18 -20.41 -5.85
CA HIS A 123 9.86 -20.91 -6.23
C HIS A 123 9.83 -22.45 -6.22
N ASP A 124 10.28 -23.06 -5.13
CA ASP A 124 10.25 -24.50 -4.94
C ASP A 124 8.80 -24.90 -4.60
N GLY A 125 8.02 -25.07 -5.66
CA GLY A 125 6.58 -25.41 -5.64
C GLY A 125 5.82 -24.75 -6.79
N GLY A 126 4.63 -25.28 -7.12
CA GLY A 126 3.74 -24.67 -8.12
C GLY A 126 3.28 -23.25 -7.74
N PRO A 127 2.79 -22.44 -8.70
CA PRO A 127 2.47 -21.02 -8.50
C PRO A 127 1.48 -20.76 -7.36
N VAL A 128 0.52 -21.67 -7.15
CA VAL A 128 -0.46 -21.58 -6.05
C VAL A 128 0.20 -21.80 -4.69
N THR A 129 1.05 -22.82 -4.56
CA THR A 129 1.75 -23.13 -3.31
C THR A 129 2.81 -22.08 -2.96
N GLY A 130 3.45 -21.49 -3.98
CA GLY A 130 4.38 -20.38 -3.80
C GLY A 130 3.67 -19.11 -3.30
N LEU A 131 2.54 -18.74 -3.93
CA LEU A 131 1.73 -17.59 -3.52
C LEU A 131 1.21 -17.73 -2.08
N LEU A 132 0.69 -18.90 -1.73
CA LEU A 132 0.09 -19.13 -0.42
C LEU A 132 1.15 -19.10 0.69
N LYS A 133 2.33 -19.68 0.43
CA LYS A 133 3.49 -19.53 1.32
C LYS A 133 3.93 -18.07 1.45
N ALA A 134 4.07 -17.34 0.35
CA ALA A 134 4.48 -15.95 0.37
C ALA A 134 3.50 -15.09 1.18
N LEU A 135 2.20 -15.31 1.02
CA LEU A 135 1.17 -14.63 1.80
C LEU A 135 1.26 -14.96 3.29
N LEU A 136 1.44 -16.24 3.66
CA LEU A 136 1.55 -16.65 5.06
C LEU A 136 2.81 -16.09 5.73
N VAL A 137 3.94 -16.05 5.02
CA VAL A 137 5.18 -15.48 5.55
C VAL A 137 5.06 -13.97 5.68
N ARG A 138 4.50 -13.29 4.68
CA ARG A 138 4.22 -11.84 4.78
C ARG A 138 3.24 -11.52 5.91
N LEU A 139 2.35 -12.45 6.21
CA LEU A 139 1.51 -12.39 7.40
C LEU A 139 2.38 -12.61 8.67
N ALA A 140 3.30 -13.55 8.71
CA ALA A 140 4.10 -13.74 9.93
C ALA A 140 5.11 -12.60 10.21
N GLU A 141 5.63 -11.94 9.16
CA GLU A 141 6.70 -10.93 9.22
C GLU A 141 6.63 -9.92 10.38
N PRO A 142 5.52 -9.18 10.62
CA PRO A 142 5.45 -8.20 11.70
C PRO A 142 5.69 -8.76 13.11
N PHE A 143 5.49 -10.07 13.32
CA PHE A 143 5.67 -10.74 14.61
C PHE A 143 7.04 -11.41 14.74
N LEU A 144 7.83 -11.46 13.67
CA LEU A 144 9.13 -12.12 13.61
C LEU A 144 10.31 -11.13 13.67
N LEU A 145 10.03 -9.83 13.66
CA LEU A 145 10.98 -8.70 13.75
C LEU A 145 11.15 -8.24 15.20
#